data_AF-A0A7Y2B5V3-F1
#
_entry.id   AF-A0A7Y2B5V3-F1
#
_cell.length_a   1.000
_cell.length_b   1.000
_cell.length_c   1.000
_cell.angle_alpha   90.00
_cell.angle_beta   90.00
_cell.angle_gamma   90.00
#
_symmetry.space_group_name_H-M   'P 1'
#
loop_
_entity.id
_entity.type
_entity.pdbx_description
1 polymer ?
#
loop_
_entity_poly.entity_id
_entity_poly.type
_entity_poly.pdbx_seq_one_letter_code
_entity_poly.pdbx_strand_id
1 'polypeptide(L)'
;MRDLIFRFLLPCLLASGCGVEKEPSCEEWIDGTYRALPVAAYEIAGSRDGSTTSAVATMTLGDGDVLKIEIAVEYDPAPVLRAARWTITGGRSGSGDVAAESLRFLGGQGEGPSLGGRYRLEAEGLPVFRVELPLQPVSRREWGAG
;
A
#
# COMPACT_ATOMS: atom_id res chain seq x y z
N MET A 1 48.50 23.02 40.44
CA MET A 1 47.85 24.30 40.12
C MET A 1 47.75 24.38 38.60
N ARG A 2 46.51 24.42 38.07
CA ARG A 2 46.13 24.73 36.67
C ARG A 2 46.13 23.57 35.66
N ASP A 3 45.24 22.63 35.95
CA ASP A 3 44.09 22.22 35.12
C ASP A 3 44.16 22.58 33.63
N LEU A 4 44.45 21.58 32.81
CA LEU A 4 44.24 21.57 31.37
C LEU A 4 42.81 21.07 31.11
N ILE A 5 41.89 21.98 30.78
CA ILE A 5 40.50 21.67 30.47
C ILE A 5 40.47 20.85 29.17
N PHE A 6 40.36 19.53 29.34
CA PHE A 6 40.12 18.58 28.27
C PHE A 6 38.70 18.80 27.74
N ARG A 7 38.60 19.45 26.58
CA ARG A 7 37.36 19.57 25.79
C ARG A 7 36.80 18.16 25.56
N PHE A 8 35.81 17.77 26.34
CA PHE A 8 34.98 16.61 26.09
C PHE A 8 34.18 16.89 24.82
N LEU A 9 34.67 16.35 23.70
CA LEU A 9 33.93 16.17 22.47
C LEU A 9 32.72 15.28 22.79
N LEU A 10 31.55 15.91 22.85
CA LEU A 10 30.25 15.25 22.93
C LEU A 10 29.95 14.62 21.55
N PRO A 11 29.92 13.29 21.41
CA PRO A 11 29.35 12.69 20.23
C PRO A 11 27.83 12.73 20.39
N CYS A 12 27.17 13.67 19.70
CA CYS A 12 25.74 13.54 19.40
C CYS A 12 25.56 12.26 18.57
N LEU A 13 25.22 11.16 19.24
CA LEU A 13 24.56 10.02 18.58
C LEU A 13 23.24 10.55 18.01
N LEU A 14 23.28 10.96 16.75
CA LEU A 14 22.09 11.08 15.93
C LEU A 14 21.58 9.65 15.72
N ALA A 15 20.68 9.23 16.60
CA ALA A 15 19.79 8.12 16.33
C ALA A 15 18.90 8.54 15.15
N SER A 16 19.38 8.29 13.94
CA SER A 16 18.57 8.34 12.73
C SER A 16 17.49 7.27 12.87
N GLY A 17 16.34 7.68 13.39
CA GLY A 17 15.10 6.95 13.22
C GLY A 17 14.73 6.98 11.74
N CYS A 18 15.31 6.09 10.95
CA CYS A 18 14.75 5.75 9.64
C CYS A 18 13.39 5.10 9.93
N GLY A 19 12.33 5.79 9.54
CA GLY A 19 10.95 5.35 9.72
C GLY A 19 10.79 3.92 9.23
N VAL A 20 10.19 3.08 10.07
CA VAL A 20 9.79 1.74 9.66
C VAL A 20 8.80 1.94 8.51
N GLU A 21 9.25 1.67 7.30
CA GLU A 21 8.37 1.53 6.15
C GLU A 21 7.38 0.42 6.53
N LYS A 22 6.11 0.80 6.73
CA LYS A 22 5.11 -0.14 7.23
C LYS A 22 4.91 -1.18 6.12
N GLU A 23 5.08 -2.46 6.43
CA GLU A 23 4.83 -3.53 5.47
C GLU A 23 3.31 -3.65 5.19
N PRO A 24 2.92 -4.07 3.98
CA PRO A 24 1.53 -4.41 3.71
C PRO A 24 1.09 -5.64 4.51
N SER A 25 -0.21 -5.74 4.76
CA SER A 25 -0.79 -6.92 5.39
C SER A 25 -1.99 -7.43 4.60
N CYS A 26 -2.19 -8.75 4.65
CA CYS A 26 -3.34 -9.43 4.10
C CYS A 26 -3.94 -10.33 5.19
N GLU A 27 -5.25 -10.35 5.30
CA GLU A 27 -6.01 -11.23 6.17
C GLU A 27 -7.10 -11.93 5.34
N GLU A 28 -7.32 -13.22 5.57
CA GLU A 28 -8.41 -13.99 4.97
C GLU A 28 -9.56 -14.15 5.95
N TRP A 29 -10.79 -14.06 5.43
CA TRP A 29 -12.00 -14.29 6.21
C TRP A 29 -12.29 -15.79 6.30
N ILE A 30 -12.12 -16.37 7.48
CA ILE A 30 -12.33 -17.80 7.74
C ILE A 30 -13.24 -17.94 8.96
N ASP A 31 -14.40 -18.56 8.77
CA ASP A 31 -15.38 -18.87 9.82
C ASP A 31 -15.73 -17.68 10.72
N GLY A 32 -15.97 -16.51 10.11
CA GLY A 32 -16.41 -15.32 10.84
C GLY A 32 -15.28 -14.49 11.45
N THR A 33 -14.01 -14.83 11.19
CA THR A 33 -12.85 -14.11 11.73
C THR A 33 -11.79 -13.91 10.66
N TYR A 34 -11.12 -12.75 10.70
CA TYR A 34 -9.94 -12.49 9.87
C TYR A 34 -8.70 -13.18 10.44
N ARG A 35 -7.98 -13.92 9.59
CA ARG A 35 -6.72 -14.58 9.92
C ARG A 35 -5.62 -14.06 9.02
N ALA A 36 -4.46 -13.74 9.59
CA ALA A 36 -3.34 -13.21 8.82
C ALA A 36 -2.88 -14.21 7.74
N LEU A 37 -2.68 -13.70 6.54
CA LEU A 37 -2.00 -14.37 5.44
C LEU A 37 -0.62 -13.74 5.24
N PRO A 38 0.47 -14.52 5.25
CA PRO A 38 1.80 -14.00 4.99
C PRO A 38 1.89 -13.34 3.61
N VAL A 39 2.53 -12.18 3.56
CA VAL A 39 2.83 -11.46 2.31
C VAL A 39 4.32 -11.62 2.04
N ALA A 40 4.66 -12.29 0.94
CA ALA A 40 6.05 -12.55 0.55
C ALA A 40 6.65 -11.39 -0.25
N ALA A 41 5.85 -10.71 -1.07
CA ALA A 41 6.28 -9.55 -1.85
C ALA A 41 5.11 -8.60 -2.11
N TYR A 42 5.42 -7.33 -2.36
CA TYR A 42 4.44 -6.30 -2.64
C TYR A 42 5.02 -5.22 -3.55
N GLU A 43 4.20 -4.76 -4.49
CA GLU A 43 4.46 -3.60 -5.30
C GLU A 43 3.16 -2.81 -5.52
N ILE A 44 3.32 -1.50 -5.77
CA ILE A 44 2.24 -0.66 -6.24
C ILE A 44 2.72 0.20 -7.41
N ALA A 45 1.98 0.11 -8.52
CA ALA A 45 2.29 0.85 -9.73
C ALA A 45 1.02 1.45 -10.33
N GLY A 46 1.17 2.54 -11.08
CA GLY A 46 0.01 3.25 -11.61
C GLY A 46 0.35 4.43 -12.49
N SER A 47 -0.68 5.25 -12.74
CA SER A 47 -0.63 6.45 -13.55
C SER A 47 -1.61 7.49 -13.02
N ARG A 48 -1.41 8.74 -13.45
CA ARG A 48 -2.31 9.86 -13.17
C ARG A 48 -2.76 10.47 -14.49
N ASP A 49 -4.06 10.69 -14.60
CA ASP A 49 -4.70 11.41 -15.70
C ASP A 49 -5.59 12.52 -15.10
N GLY A 50 -5.13 13.76 -15.20
CA GLY A 50 -5.77 14.92 -14.56
C GLY A 50 -5.96 14.75 -13.05
N SER A 51 -7.23 14.72 -12.62
CA SER A 51 -7.65 14.51 -11.22
C SER A 51 -7.76 13.05 -10.81
N THR A 52 -7.58 12.10 -11.74
CA THR A 52 -7.72 10.67 -11.47
C THR A 52 -6.36 9.98 -11.38
N THR A 53 -6.18 9.13 -10.36
CA THR A 53 -5.04 8.23 -10.22
C THR A 53 -5.54 6.79 -10.29
N SER A 54 -4.99 6.02 -11.22
CA SER A 54 -5.22 4.58 -11.33
C SER A 54 -4.00 3.83 -10.84
N ALA A 55 -4.17 2.89 -9.92
CA ALA A 55 -3.10 2.11 -9.34
C ALA A 55 -3.47 0.63 -9.27
N VAL A 56 -2.45 -0.23 -9.36
CA VAL A 56 -2.55 -1.66 -9.13
C VAL A 56 -1.57 -2.01 -8.02
N ALA A 57 -2.10 -2.47 -6.90
CA ALA A 57 -1.35 -3.10 -5.84
C ALA A 57 -1.26 -4.61 -6.13
N THR A 58 -0.05 -5.15 -6.26
CA THR A 58 0.19 -6.58 -6.45
C THR A 58 0.85 -7.13 -5.20
N MET A 59 0.27 -8.16 -4.61
CA MET A 59 0.80 -8.86 -3.45
C MET A 59 1.03 -10.33 -3.81
N THR A 60 2.24 -10.82 -3.60
CA THR A 60 2.53 -12.26 -3.62
C THR A 60 2.35 -12.77 -2.21
N LEU A 61 1.44 -13.72 -2.01
CA LEU A 61 1.15 -14.35 -0.73
C LEU A 61 2.16 -15.47 -0.43
N GLY A 62 2.22 -15.90 0.83
CA GLY A 62 3.20 -16.90 1.29
C GLY A 62 3.07 -18.28 0.63
N ASP A 63 1.91 -18.61 0.07
CA ASP A 63 1.63 -19.82 -0.71
C ASP A 63 1.98 -19.66 -2.21
N GLY A 64 2.39 -18.47 -2.64
CA GLY A 64 2.70 -18.13 -4.03
C GLY A 64 1.53 -17.59 -4.83
N ASP A 65 0.33 -17.48 -4.24
CA ASP A 65 -0.80 -16.82 -4.90
C ASP A 65 -0.52 -15.34 -5.11
N VAL A 66 -1.02 -14.79 -6.21
CA VAL A 66 -0.88 -13.38 -6.57
C VAL A 66 -2.23 -12.71 -6.43
N LEU A 67 -2.34 -11.83 -5.44
CA LEU A 67 -3.50 -10.98 -5.19
C LEU A 67 -3.26 -9.60 -5.82
N LYS A 68 -4.11 -9.20 -6.75
CA LYS A 68 -4.10 -7.87 -7.38
C LYS A 68 -5.30 -7.07 -6.94
N ILE A 69 -5.07 -5.80 -6.63
CA ILE A 69 -6.09 -4.83 -6.26
C ILE A 69 -5.94 -3.63 -7.20
N GLU A 70 -6.91 -3.46 -8.08
CA GLU A 70 -7.00 -2.33 -9.00
C GLU A 70 -7.83 -1.24 -8.34
N ILE A 71 -7.29 -0.01 -8.28
CA ILE A 71 -7.87 1.11 -7.55
C ILE A 71 -7.85 2.34 -8.44
N ALA A 72 -9.00 3.01 -8.58
CA ALA A 72 -9.12 4.32 -9.18
C ALA A 72 -9.56 5.34 -8.11
N VAL A 73 -8.73 6.36 -7.89
CA VAL A 73 -8.99 7.46 -6.97
C VAL A 73 -9.17 8.74 -7.78
N GLU A 74 -10.25 9.47 -7.54
CA GLU A 74 -10.44 10.82 -8.06
C GLU A 74 -10.27 11.84 -6.94
N TYR A 75 -9.66 12.97 -7.24
CA TYR A 75 -9.42 14.05 -6.29
C TYR A 75 -10.06 15.35 -6.77
N ASP A 76 -11.18 15.75 -6.17
CA ASP A 76 -11.78 17.09 -6.27
C ASP A 76 -12.96 17.26 -5.26
N PRO A 77 -12.85 18.08 -4.20
CA PRO A 77 -11.64 18.66 -3.58
C PRO A 77 -10.92 17.68 -2.64
N ALA A 78 -11.49 16.49 -2.41
CA ALA A 78 -10.98 15.46 -1.54
C ALA A 78 -10.88 14.12 -2.30
N PRO A 79 -9.96 13.22 -1.91
CA PRO A 79 -9.78 11.95 -2.58
C PRO A 79 -10.98 11.01 -2.30
N VAL A 80 -11.52 10.41 -3.36
CA VAL A 80 -12.62 9.45 -3.30
C VAL A 80 -12.25 8.21 -4.11
N LEU A 81 -12.53 7.03 -3.55
CA LEU A 81 -12.46 5.78 -4.28
C LEU A 81 -13.59 5.74 -5.32
N ARG A 82 -13.26 5.80 -6.61
CA ARG A 82 -14.24 5.77 -7.70
C ARG A 82 -14.59 4.36 -8.12
N ALA A 83 -13.58 3.52 -8.24
CA ALA A 83 -13.73 2.12 -8.60
C ALA A 83 -12.59 1.32 -7.97
N ALA A 84 -12.88 0.10 -7.54
CA ALA A 84 -11.84 -0.86 -7.23
C ALA A 84 -12.33 -2.30 -7.37
N ARG A 85 -11.43 -3.14 -7.87
CA ARG A 85 -11.65 -4.57 -8.13
C ARG A 85 -10.45 -5.34 -7.62
N TRP A 86 -10.65 -6.60 -7.26
CA TRP A 86 -9.55 -7.48 -6.93
C TRP A 86 -9.63 -8.77 -7.74
N THR A 87 -8.46 -9.37 -7.96
CA THR A 87 -8.32 -10.71 -8.53
C THR A 87 -7.25 -11.47 -7.75
N ILE A 88 -7.42 -12.78 -7.61
CA ILE A 88 -6.38 -13.69 -7.12
C ILE A 88 -6.12 -14.76 -8.18
N THR A 89 -4.86 -15.11 -8.38
CA THR A 89 -4.43 -16.16 -9.33
C THR A 89 -3.29 -16.98 -8.73
N GLY A 90 -3.24 -18.28 -9.03
CA GLY A 90 -2.22 -19.20 -8.52
C GLY A 90 -2.83 -20.56 -8.23
N GLY A 91 -2.62 -21.07 -7.03
CA GLY A 91 -3.37 -22.20 -6.47
C GLY A 91 -4.83 -21.87 -6.19
N ARG A 92 -5.15 -20.59 -5.91
CA ARG A 92 -6.53 -20.08 -5.86
C ARG A 92 -6.84 -19.21 -7.07
N SER A 93 -8.11 -19.17 -7.45
CA SER A 93 -8.62 -18.21 -8.43
C SER A 93 -9.92 -17.58 -7.93
N GLY A 94 -10.06 -16.29 -8.18
CA GLY A 94 -11.21 -15.52 -7.69
C GLY A 94 -11.09 -14.06 -8.06
N SER A 95 -12.22 -13.35 -7.93
CA SER A 95 -12.29 -11.92 -8.18
C SER A 95 -13.51 -11.32 -7.51
N GLY A 96 -13.53 -10.00 -7.38
CA GLY A 96 -14.71 -9.31 -6.91
C GLY A 96 -14.49 -7.82 -6.68
N ASP A 97 -15.32 -7.25 -5.81
CA ASP A 97 -15.37 -5.83 -5.51
C ASP A 97 -14.50 -5.48 -4.31
N VAL A 98 -14.09 -4.22 -4.23
CA VAL A 98 -13.25 -3.71 -3.14
C VAL A 98 -13.95 -2.54 -2.47
N ALA A 99 -14.16 -2.65 -1.17
CA ALA A 99 -14.67 -1.57 -0.33
C ALA A 99 -13.52 -0.91 0.44
N ALA A 100 -13.40 0.41 0.37
CA ALA A 100 -12.48 1.15 1.23
C ALA A 100 -13.06 1.27 2.65
N GLU A 101 -12.37 0.68 3.63
CA GLU A 101 -12.61 0.95 5.05
C GLU A 101 -11.88 2.23 5.48
N SER A 102 -10.75 2.54 4.82
CA SER A 102 -10.08 3.84 4.87
C SER A 102 -9.27 4.07 3.60
N LEU A 103 -9.24 5.31 3.12
CA LEU A 103 -8.43 5.73 1.97
C LEU A 103 -7.39 6.74 2.45
N ARG A 104 -6.12 6.48 2.17
CA ARG A 104 -5.02 7.45 2.33
C ARG A 104 -4.47 7.78 0.96
N PHE A 105 -4.54 9.03 0.59
CA PHE A 105 -4.07 9.50 -0.71
C PHE A 105 -3.34 10.83 -0.52
N LEU A 106 -2.13 10.93 -1.06
CA LEU A 106 -1.37 12.17 -1.15
C LEU A 106 -1.07 12.43 -2.63
N GLY A 107 -1.55 13.54 -3.19
CA GLY A 107 -1.32 13.88 -4.58
C GLY A 107 -1.28 15.39 -4.76
N GLY A 108 -0.09 15.99 -4.68
CA GLY A 108 0.14 17.41 -4.92
C GLY A 108 0.30 17.75 -6.42
N GLN A 109 0.56 19.03 -6.72
CA GLN A 109 0.80 19.52 -8.09
C GLN A 109 2.22 19.27 -8.64
N GLY A 110 3.09 18.56 -7.91
CA GLY A 110 4.49 18.38 -8.32
C GLY A 110 5.10 16.99 -8.07
N GLU A 111 4.61 16.23 -7.09
CA GLU A 111 5.09 14.88 -6.79
C GLU A 111 4.12 13.80 -7.27
N GLY A 112 4.63 12.60 -7.52
CA GLY A 112 3.81 11.43 -7.86
C GLY A 112 2.82 11.12 -6.74
N PRO A 113 1.62 10.60 -7.07
CA PRO A 113 0.64 10.29 -6.04
C PRO A 113 1.14 9.14 -5.16
N SER A 114 0.83 9.20 -3.87
CA SER A 114 0.99 8.10 -2.93
C SER A 114 -0.38 7.57 -2.54
N LEU A 115 -0.50 6.25 -2.47
CA LEU A 115 -1.74 5.55 -2.14
C LEU A 115 -1.49 4.58 -0.98
N GLY A 116 -2.46 4.49 -0.08
CA GLY A 116 -2.52 3.49 0.98
C GLY A 116 -3.93 3.43 1.55
N GLY A 117 -4.11 2.66 2.62
CA GLY A 117 -5.40 2.57 3.30
C GLY A 117 -5.70 1.16 3.79
N ARG A 118 -6.97 0.92 4.10
CA ARG A 118 -7.50 -0.38 4.50
C ARG A 118 -8.69 -0.72 3.61
N TYR A 119 -8.64 -1.89 3.02
CA TYR A 119 -9.58 -2.32 2.00
C TYR A 119 -10.15 -3.68 2.38
N ARG A 120 -11.46 -3.83 2.25
CA ARG A 120 -12.14 -5.12 2.36
C ARG A 120 -12.44 -5.60 0.96
N LEU A 121 -12.02 -6.82 0.66
CA LEU A 121 -12.22 -7.48 -0.62
C LEU A 121 -13.41 -8.40 -0.48
N GLU A 122 -14.34 -8.31 -1.41
CA GLU A 122 -15.62 -9.01 -1.37
C GLU A 122 -15.78 -9.86 -2.63
N ALA A 123 -16.24 -11.11 -2.48
CA ALA A 123 -16.70 -11.97 -3.56
C ALA A 123 -18.21 -12.14 -3.41
N GLU A 124 -18.97 -11.82 -4.46
CA GLU A 124 -20.45 -11.93 -4.43
C GLU A 124 -21.10 -11.19 -3.23
N GLY A 125 -20.49 -10.07 -2.81
CA GLY A 125 -20.96 -9.25 -1.68
C GLY A 125 -20.58 -9.80 -0.29
N LEU A 126 -19.82 -10.88 -0.21
CA LEU A 126 -19.33 -11.45 1.04
C LEU A 126 -17.83 -11.15 1.23
N PRO A 127 -17.38 -10.84 2.46
CA PRO A 127 -15.97 -10.59 2.73
C PRO A 127 -15.13 -11.85 2.52
N VAL A 128 -14.02 -11.71 1.82
CA VAL A 128 -13.06 -12.79 1.58
C VAL A 128 -11.66 -12.44 2.06
N PHE A 129 -11.22 -11.20 1.83
CA PHE A 129 -9.94 -10.71 2.34
C PHE A 129 -10.07 -9.32 2.93
N ARG A 130 -9.06 -8.94 3.68
CA ARG A 130 -8.84 -7.58 4.14
C ARG A 130 -7.36 -7.26 3.99
N VAL A 131 -7.09 -6.11 3.39
CA VAL A 131 -5.74 -5.69 3.05
C VAL A 131 -5.46 -4.33 3.64
N GLU A 132 -4.33 -4.19 4.34
CA GLU A 132 -3.79 -2.89 4.71
C GLU A 132 -2.61 -2.55 3.78
N LEU A 133 -2.79 -1.48 3.00
CA LEU A 133 -1.73 -0.93 2.17
C LEU A 133 -1.03 0.20 2.93
N PRO A 134 0.31 0.16 3.09
CA PRO A 134 1.05 1.29 3.59
C PRO A 134 0.94 2.44 2.60
N LEU A 135 1.15 3.67 3.09
CA LEU A 135 1.16 4.82 2.20
C LEU A 135 2.47 4.84 1.45
N GLN A 136 2.44 4.47 0.17
CA GLN A 136 3.63 4.41 -0.68
C GLN A 136 3.43 5.20 -1.98
N PRO A 137 4.51 5.74 -2.57
CA PRO A 137 4.47 6.31 -3.90
C PRO A 137 3.96 5.30 -4.93
N VAL A 138 2.98 5.69 -5.72
CA VAL A 138 2.52 4.91 -6.86
C VAL A 138 3.59 5.04 -7.94
N SER A 139 4.40 4.00 -8.09
CA SER A 139 5.47 3.99 -9.09
C SER A 139 4.85 4.14 -10.47
N ARG A 140 5.36 5.09 -11.26
CA ARG A 140 4.97 5.20 -12.66
C ARG A 140 5.41 3.90 -13.34
N ARG A 141 4.49 3.15 -13.95
CA ARG A 141 4.92 2.09 -14.88
C ARG A 141 5.76 2.76 -15.97
N GLU A 142 7.05 2.44 -16.08
CA GLU A 142 7.80 2.77 -17.29
C GLU A 142 7.13 1.99 -18.43
N TRP A 143 6.54 2.72 -19.38
CA TRP A 143 5.94 2.08 -20.55
C TRP A 143 7.10 1.50 -21.35
N GLY A 144 7.07 0.18 -21.58
CA GLY A 144 7.92 -0.42 -22.60
C GLY A 144 7.71 0.35 -23.89
N ALA A 145 8.80 0.90 -24.44
CA ALA A 145 8.81 1.43 -25.79
C ALA A 145 8.25 0.37 -26.74
N GLY A 146 7.23 0.75 -27.52
CA GLY A 146 6.81 -0.01 -28.69
C GLY A 146 7.88 0.01 -29.79
#